data_AF-A0A538UBA2-F1
#
_entry.id   AF-A0A538UBA2-F1
#
_cell.length_a   1.000
_cell.length_b   1.000
_cell.length_c   1.000
_cell.angle_alpha   90.00
_cell.angle_beta   90.00
_cell.angle_gamma   90.00
#
_symmetry.space_group_name_H-M   'P 1'
#
loop_
_entity.id
_entity.type
_entity.pdbx_description
1 polymer ?
#
loop_
_entity_poly.entity_id
_entity_poly.type
_entity_poly.pdbx_seq_one_letter_code
_entity_poly.pdbx_strand_id
1 'polypeptide(L)'
;MRGLWTWFTIIAALGIVGVWRGQAEMALSVTLAGAFIAAHAADRDPRFTYLHQLLSVVLIGGGAMVFGMLGFYLVSQPEPGLTRAVAVGIACGGAVLCLLSGLRPIANTVAATLFRTEAPSRALRVGGRLVMMVLLFAFPGWAAFPDILDSLAGQAKPLVDTAQLISSVIGLSVLALGAVGLFVLRDGRAALERLGLRSLKPAHYVVVVLGMVAMTGLNVGTEALQHRWFPDLWEHDQRMSHLIAGGLGIGGSLLLGLSAGVGEELAMRGALQPRLGLWLTALVFASLHVHYSWFGMATIFMLGVLLGVLRDRTNTTVAILVHCLYDISAIVVAGGLSPK
;
A
#
# COMPACT_ATOMS: atom_id res chain seq x y z
N MET A 1 24.22 -3.45 17.00
CA MET A 1 24.79 -2.18 16.49
C MET A 1 25.04 -2.22 14.99
N ARG A 2 25.78 -3.21 14.44
CA ARG A 2 26.08 -3.30 12.99
C ARG A 2 24.84 -3.20 12.09
N GLY A 3 23.75 -3.89 12.43
CA GLY A 3 22.50 -3.82 11.66
C GLY A 3 21.83 -2.45 11.63
N LEU A 4 22.00 -1.61 12.65
CA LEU A 4 21.47 -0.24 12.64
C LEU A 4 22.25 0.66 11.70
N TRP A 5 23.58 0.50 11.61
CA TRP A 5 24.39 1.19 10.62
C TRP A 5 23.96 0.86 9.20
N THR A 6 23.68 -0.42 8.91
CA THR A 6 23.11 -0.83 7.62
C THR A 6 21.82 -0.07 7.31
N TRP A 7 20.91 0.04 8.28
CA TRP A 7 19.66 0.79 8.09
C TRP A 7 19.89 2.29 7.93
N PHE A 8 20.78 2.92 8.70
CA PHE A 8 21.12 4.32 8.51
C PHE A 8 21.64 4.59 7.10
N THR A 9 22.50 3.71 6.57
CA THR A 9 23.01 3.82 5.20
C THR A 9 21.90 3.64 4.17
N ILE A 10 21.04 2.62 4.31
CA ILE A 10 19.91 2.39 3.39
C ILE A 10 18.97 3.60 3.39
N ILE A 11 18.58 4.09 4.57
CA ILE A 11 17.65 5.21 4.71
C ILE A 11 18.24 6.50 4.15
N ALA A 12 19.51 6.79 4.45
CA ALA A 12 20.17 7.98 3.92
C ALA A 12 20.31 7.90 2.39
N ALA A 13 20.80 6.79 1.86
CA ALA A 13 21.03 6.63 0.43
C ALA A 13 19.72 6.68 -0.37
N LEU A 14 18.74 5.84 -0.02
CA LEU A 14 17.48 5.77 -0.75
C LEU A 14 16.58 6.98 -0.49
N GLY A 15 16.64 7.56 0.72
CA GLY A 15 15.91 8.79 1.04
C GLY A 15 16.42 9.98 0.25
N ILE A 16 17.74 10.20 0.20
CA ILE A 16 18.35 11.29 -0.58
C ILE A 16 18.07 11.11 -2.07
N VAL A 17 18.27 9.89 -2.60
CA VAL A 17 17.99 9.60 -4.01
C VAL A 17 16.52 9.82 -4.33
N GLY A 18 15.61 9.37 -3.46
CA GLY A 18 14.17 9.53 -3.64
C GLY A 18 13.75 10.99 -3.72
N VAL A 19 14.24 11.83 -2.81
CA VAL A 19 13.96 13.28 -2.83
C VAL A 19 14.60 13.94 -4.05
N TRP A 20 15.87 13.66 -4.32
CA TRP A 20 16.61 14.29 -5.42
C TRP A 20 16.02 13.96 -6.81
N ARG A 21 15.47 12.75 -6.97
CA ARG A 21 14.84 12.31 -8.22
C ARG A 21 13.32 12.53 -8.27
N GLY A 22 12.72 13.18 -7.27
CA GLY A 22 11.27 13.40 -7.23
C GLY A 22 10.44 12.12 -7.06
N GLN A 23 11.02 11.05 -6.53
CA GLN A 23 10.39 9.74 -6.32
C GLN A 23 9.75 9.68 -4.92
N ALA A 24 8.60 10.36 -4.79
CA ALA A 24 7.91 10.55 -3.51
C ALA A 24 7.55 9.24 -2.80
N GLU A 25 7.10 8.22 -3.53
CA GLU A 25 6.70 6.93 -2.95
C GLU A 25 7.85 6.18 -2.28
N MET A 26 9.02 6.15 -2.93
CA MET A 26 10.22 5.55 -2.35
C MET A 26 10.68 6.35 -1.13
N ALA A 27 10.72 7.68 -1.22
CA ALA A 27 11.10 8.53 -0.10
C ALA A 27 10.19 8.28 1.12
N LEU A 28 8.87 8.26 0.90
CA LEU A 28 7.89 7.97 1.94
C LEU A 28 8.10 6.58 2.55
N SER A 29 8.20 5.54 1.71
CA SER A 29 8.35 4.15 2.17
C SER A 29 9.63 3.95 2.97
N VAL A 30 10.74 4.59 2.56
CA VAL A 30 12.03 4.56 3.26
C VAL A 30 11.94 5.30 4.61
N THR A 31 11.27 6.45 4.67
CA THR A 31 11.01 7.16 5.93
C THR A 31 10.18 6.31 6.90
N LEU A 32 9.13 5.65 6.39
CA LEU A 32 8.30 4.74 7.18
C LEU A 32 9.10 3.52 7.68
N ALA A 33 9.98 2.95 6.84
CA ALA A 33 10.91 1.91 7.26
C ALA A 33 11.81 2.38 8.41
N GLY A 34 12.33 3.61 8.33
CA GLY A 34 13.10 4.24 9.40
C GLY A 34 12.32 4.38 10.70
N ALA A 35 11.03 4.76 10.64
CA ALA A 35 10.17 4.83 11.81
C ALA A 35 9.98 3.46 12.48
N PHE A 36 9.77 2.40 11.69
CA PHE A 36 9.71 1.03 12.21
C PHE A 36 11.04 0.58 12.84
N ILE A 37 12.16 0.85 12.17
CA ILE A 37 13.49 0.47 12.66
C ILE A 37 13.84 1.18 13.95
N ALA A 38 13.57 2.48 14.05
CA ALA A 38 13.76 3.22 15.30
C ALA A 38 12.86 2.68 16.42
N ALA A 39 11.61 2.31 16.10
CA ALA A 39 10.70 1.70 17.06
C ALA A 39 11.22 0.35 17.58
N HIS A 40 11.65 -0.53 16.68
CA HIS A 40 12.26 -1.82 17.02
C HIS A 40 13.55 -1.65 17.84
N ALA A 41 14.39 -0.68 17.48
CA ALA A 41 15.62 -0.38 18.19
C ALA A 41 15.34 0.12 19.61
N ALA A 42 14.36 1.00 19.77
CA ALA A 42 13.99 1.58 21.06
C ALA A 42 13.21 0.62 21.97
N ASP A 43 12.56 -0.41 21.43
CA ASP A 43 12.03 -1.52 22.22
C ASP A 43 13.16 -2.40 22.81
N ARG A 44 14.35 -2.39 22.19
CA ARG A 44 15.49 -3.22 22.59
C ARG A 44 16.53 -2.49 23.46
N ASP A 45 16.72 -1.20 23.20
CA ASP A 45 17.78 -0.39 23.79
C ASP A 45 17.27 1.05 24.02
N PRO A 46 17.17 1.50 25.30
CA PRO A 46 16.58 2.78 25.65
C PRO A 46 17.19 4.00 24.95
N ARG A 47 18.46 3.94 24.53
CA ARG A 47 19.13 5.09 23.89
C ARG A 47 18.47 5.53 22.58
N PHE A 48 17.75 4.64 21.89
CA PHE A 48 17.04 4.97 20.65
C PHE A 48 15.65 5.58 20.91
N THR A 49 15.26 5.78 22.18
CA THR A 49 13.96 6.34 22.53
C THR A 49 13.74 7.73 21.93
N TYR A 50 14.74 8.61 21.97
CA TYR A 50 14.64 9.95 21.39
C TYR A 50 14.49 9.90 19.87
N LEU A 51 15.24 9.04 19.18
CA LEU A 51 15.10 8.85 17.73
C LEU A 51 13.70 8.35 17.36
N HIS A 52 13.18 7.37 18.09
CA HIS A 52 11.81 6.89 17.88
C HIS A 52 10.76 7.97 18.15
N GLN A 53 10.93 8.78 19.20
CA GLN A 53 10.03 9.89 19.51
C GLN A 53 10.03 10.93 18.40
N LEU A 54 11.21 11.35 17.92
CA LEU A 54 11.35 12.29 16.81
C LEU A 54 10.62 11.78 15.56
N LEU A 55 10.90 10.55 15.13
CA LEU A 55 10.26 9.97 13.94
C LEU A 55 8.76 9.74 14.13
N SER A 56 8.31 9.47 15.37
CA SER A 56 6.88 9.38 15.67
C SER A 56 6.19 10.73 15.54
N VAL A 57 6.82 11.82 16.01
CA VAL A 57 6.30 13.19 15.86
C VAL A 57 6.21 13.56 14.38
N VAL A 58 7.22 13.23 13.58
CA VAL A 58 7.20 13.46 12.13
C VAL A 58 6.05 12.69 11.48
N LEU A 59 5.85 11.42 11.82
CA LEU A 59 4.74 10.62 11.28
C LEU A 59 3.37 11.19 11.67
N ILE A 60 3.20 11.57 12.94
CA ILE A 60 1.95 12.12 13.47
C ILE A 60 1.63 13.47 12.85
N GLY A 61 2.61 14.39 12.85
CA GLY A 61 2.48 15.72 12.29
C GLY A 61 2.28 15.68 10.78
N GLY A 62 3.04 14.83 10.08
CA GLY A 62 2.90 14.61 8.64
C GLY A 62 1.53 14.05 8.26
N GLY A 63 1.02 13.05 9.01
CA GLY A 63 -0.32 12.52 8.79
C GLY A 63 -1.40 13.58 9.04
N ALA A 64 -1.30 14.32 10.15
CA ALA A 64 -2.23 15.42 10.44
C ALA A 64 -2.22 16.51 9.36
N MET A 65 -1.04 16.84 8.84
CA MET A 65 -0.87 17.79 7.75
C MET A 65 -1.52 17.29 6.45
N VAL A 66 -1.30 16.03 6.05
CA VAL A 66 -1.91 15.43 4.86
C VAL A 66 -3.44 15.49 4.94
N PHE A 67 -4.01 15.08 6.07
CA PHE A 67 -5.45 15.14 6.28
C PHE A 67 -5.99 16.58 6.32
N GLY A 68 -5.27 17.51 6.95
CA GLY A 68 -5.63 18.93 6.97
C GLY A 68 -5.61 19.56 5.58
N MET A 69 -4.58 19.27 4.78
CA MET A 69 -4.48 19.72 3.39
C MET A 69 -5.58 19.13 2.52
N LEU A 70 -5.91 17.84 2.70
CA LEU A 70 -6.99 17.19 1.97
C LEU A 70 -8.35 17.79 2.33
N GLY A 71 -8.61 18.04 3.62
CA GLY A 71 -9.81 18.73 4.07
C GLY A 71 -9.92 20.13 3.48
N PHE A 72 -8.82 20.89 3.49
CA PHE A 72 -8.77 22.21 2.88
C PHE A 72 -9.02 22.16 1.37
N TYR A 73 -8.37 21.23 0.65
CA TYR A 73 -8.55 21.03 -0.79
C TYR A 73 -10.00 20.73 -1.14
N LEU A 74 -10.65 19.84 -0.38
CA LEU A 74 -12.05 19.48 -0.59
C LEU A 74 -12.98 20.66 -0.34
N VAL A 75 -12.73 21.50 0.68
CA VAL A 75 -13.52 22.71 0.94
C VAL A 75 -13.33 23.77 -0.14
N SER A 76 -12.15 23.84 -0.78
CA SER A 76 -11.88 24.84 -1.80
C SER A 76 -12.44 24.50 -3.18
N GLN A 77 -13.04 23.32 -3.37
CA GLN A 77 -13.68 22.95 -4.64
C GLN A 77 -15.09 23.55 -4.78
N PRO A 78 -15.48 24.04 -5.97
CA PRO A 78 -16.65 24.90 -6.17
C PRO A 78 -18.02 24.20 -6.01
N GLU A 79 -18.11 22.89 -6.22
CA GLU A 79 -19.39 22.13 -6.22
C GLU A 79 -19.75 21.49 -4.86
N PRO A 80 -20.48 22.15 -3.94
CA PRO A 80 -20.82 21.55 -2.66
C PRO A 80 -21.74 20.34 -2.81
N GLY A 81 -21.51 19.28 -2.02
CA GLY A 81 -22.34 18.08 -2.01
C GLY A 81 -22.16 17.26 -0.74
N LEU A 82 -23.11 16.37 -0.43
CA LEU A 82 -23.08 15.54 0.79
C LEU A 82 -21.80 14.70 0.87
N THR A 83 -21.40 14.07 -0.22
CA THR A 83 -20.15 13.28 -0.31
C THR A 83 -18.94 14.10 0.12
N ARG A 84 -18.85 15.34 -0.37
CA ARG A 84 -17.75 16.26 -0.05
C ARG A 84 -17.81 16.72 1.40
N ALA A 85 -18.99 17.06 1.92
CA ALA A 85 -19.15 17.42 3.34
C ALA A 85 -18.72 16.28 4.28
N VAL A 86 -19.10 15.03 3.96
CA VAL A 86 -18.66 13.85 4.70
C VAL A 86 -17.15 13.64 4.57
N ALA A 87 -16.59 13.79 3.37
CA ALA A 87 -15.15 13.67 3.12
C ALA A 87 -14.33 14.71 3.91
N VAL A 88 -14.79 15.95 3.96
CA VAL A 88 -14.20 17.01 4.79
C VAL A 88 -14.28 16.66 6.27
N GLY A 89 -15.44 16.19 6.74
CA GLY A 89 -15.61 15.76 8.14
C GLY A 89 -14.65 14.63 8.53
N ILE A 90 -14.51 13.61 7.67
CA ILE A 90 -13.57 12.51 7.87
C ILE A 90 -12.12 12.99 7.79
N ALA A 91 -11.78 13.90 6.86
CA ALA A 91 -10.44 14.45 6.75
C ALA A 91 -10.05 15.25 7.99
N CYS A 92 -10.91 16.16 8.45
CA CYS A 92 -10.71 16.92 9.69
C CYS A 92 -10.60 16.00 10.91
N GLY A 93 -11.50 15.02 11.02
CA GLY A 93 -11.45 14.00 12.06
C GLY A 93 -10.16 13.17 12.01
N GLY A 94 -9.69 12.83 10.81
CA GLY A 94 -8.43 12.13 10.57
C GLY A 94 -7.22 12.94 11.00
N ALA A 95 -7.20 14.25 10.75
CA ALA A 95 -6.15 15.13 11.23
C ALA A 95 -6.10 15.16 12.76
N VAL A 96 -7.25 15.29 13.42
CA VAL A 96 -7.36 15.24 14.88
C VAL A 96 -6.93 13.88 15.43
N LEU A 97 -7.40 12.77 14.85
CA LEU A 97 -7.03 11.42 15.28
C LEU A 97 -5.54 11.14 15.10
N CYS A 98 -4.90 11.69 14.05
CA CYS A 98 -3.45 11.62 13.89
C CYS A 98 -2.75 12.28 15.09
N LEU A 99 -3.11 13.52 15.44
CA LEU A 99 -2.53 14.24 16.59
C LEU A 99 -2.80 13.50 17.91
N LEU A 100 -4.03 13.05 18.13
CA LEU A 100 -4.43 12.28 19.31
C LEU A 100 -3.67 10.95 19.42
N SER A 101 -3.29 10.33 18.31
CA SER A 101 -2.45 9.12 18.31
C SER A 101 -1.02 9.37 18.84
N GLY A 102 -0.63 10.63 19.10
CA GLY A 102 0.57 10.95 19.88
C GLY A 102 0.44 10.61 21.36
N LEU A 103 -0.79 10.61 21.89
CA LEU A 103 -1.06 10.19 23.26
C LEU A 103 -0.91 8.67 23.37
N ARG A 104 -0.07 8.23 24.30
CA ARG A 104 0.23 6.81 24.52
C ARG A 104 -1.00 5.94 24.74
N PRO A 105 -2.03 6.34 25.51
CA PRO A 105 -3.25 5.54 25.67
C PRO A 105 -3.97 5.30 24.35
N ILE A 106 -4.12 6.34 23.52
CA ILE A 106 -4.82 6.26 22.22
C ILE A 106 -4.02 5.38 21.26
N ALA A 107 -2.71 5.59 21.16
CA ALA A 107 -1.85 4.77 20.32
C ALA A 107 -1.87 3.29 20.75
N ASN A 108 -1.91 3.03 22.05
CA ASN A 108 -2.06 1.68 22.58
C ASN A 108 -3.41 1.08 22.22
N THR A 109 -4.52 1.79 22.40
CA THR A 109 -5.86 1.31 22.04
C THR A 109 -5.94 0.98 20.55
N VAL A 110 -5.48 1.87 19.67
CA VAL A 110 -5.47 1.62 18.22
C VAL A 110 -4.69 0.35 17.89
N ALA A 111 -3.46 0.22 18.40
CA ALA A 111 -2.63 -0.95 18.13
C ALA A 111 -3.18 -2.25 18.76
N ALA A 112 -3.71 -2.17 19.98
CA ALA A 112 -4.27 -3.31 20.69
C ALA A 112 -5.52 -3.85 19.96
N THR A 113 -6.41 -2.96 19.52
CA THR A 113 -7.61 -3.33 18.77
C THR A 113 -7.26 -3.92 17.40
N LEU A 114 -6.40 -3.25 16.62
CA LEU A 114 -6.07 -3.69 15.26
C LEU A 114 -5.29 -5.01 15.24
N PHE A 115 -4.32 -5.17 16.15
CA PHE A 115 -3.43 -6.35 16.16
C PHE A 115 -3.78 -7.38 17.23
N ARG A 116 -4.93 -7.21 17.91
CA ARG A 116 -5.45 -8.14 18.92
C ARG A 116 -4.41 -8.51 19.98
N THR A 117 -3.81 -7.49 20.59
CA THR A 117 -2.73 -7.66 21.59
C THR A 117 -2.96 -6.81 22.82
N GLU A 118 -2.64 -7.35 24.00
CA GLU A 118 -2.79 -6.64 25.28
C GLU A 118 -1.67 -5.63 25.53
N ALA A 119 -0.47 -5.87 25.00
CA ALA A 119 0.73 -5.07 25.25
C ALA A 119 1.42 -4.66 23.94
N PRO A 120 0.89 -3.65 23.22
CA PRO A 120 1.44 -3.23 21.94
C PRO A 120 2.85 -2.65 22.08
N SER A 121 3.78 -3.18 21.28
CA SER A 121 5.16 -2.66 21.17
C SER A 121 5.20 -1.29 20.49
N ARG A 122 6.35 -0.59 20.51
CA ARG A 122 6.49 0.69 19.78
C ARG A 122 6.24 0.50 18.28
N ALA A 123 6.74 -0.59 17.72
CA ALA A 123 6.54 -0.90 16.31
C ALA A 123 5.07 -1.18 15.96
N LEU A 124 4.31 -1.86 16.85
CA LEU A 124 2.87 -2.05 16.64
C LEU A 124 2.10 -0.73 16.74
N ARG A 125 2.53 0.22 17.59
CA ARG A 125 1.94 1.57 17.57
C ARG A 125 2.20 2.31 16.26
N VAL A 126 3.39 2.19 15.68
CA VAL A 126 3.68 2.75 14.34
C VAL A 126 2.78 2.11 13.29
N GLY A 127 2.73 0.78 13.23
CA GLY A 127 1.86 0.06 12.29
C GLY A 127 0.39 0.39 12.46
N GLY A 128 -0.10 0.52 13.70
CA GLY A 128 -1.48 0.84 14.01
C GLY A 128 -1.88 2.23 13.53
N ARG A 129 -0.97 3.22 13.68
CA ARG A 129 -1.17 4.57 13.12
C ARG A 129 -1.24 4.53 11.59
N LEU A 130 -0.36 3.80 10.93
CA LEU A 130 -0.37 3.69 9.47
C LEU A 130 -1.65 3.04 8.95
N VAL A 131 -2.08 1.93 9.56
CA VAL A 131 -3.35 1.28 9.20
C VAL A 131 -4.53 2.24 9.42
N MET A 132 -4.58 2.91 10.57
CA MET A 132 -5.61 3.93 10.85
C MET A 132 -5.60 5.04 9.80
N MET A 133 -4.43 5.59 9.46
CA MET A 133 -4.28 6.64 8.45
C MET A 133 -4.77 6.17 7.08
N VAL A 134 -4.39 4.98 6.63
CA VAL A 134 -4.84 4.44 5.32
C VAL A 134 -6.36 4.27 5.29
N LEU A 135 -6.94 3.69 6.34
CA LEU A 135 -8.39 3.46 6.39
C LEU A 135 -9.18 4.79 6.45
N LEU A 136 -8.69 5.79 7.19
CA LEU A 136 -9.31 7.11 7.24
C LEU A 136 -9.13 7.90 5.95
N PHE A 137 -8.03 7.66 5.22
CA PHE A 137 -7.75 8.33 3.95
C PHE A 137 -8.64 7.82 2.81
N ALA A 138 -9.10 6.57 2.87
CA ALA A 138 -9.84 5.93 1.79
C ALA A 138 -10.99 6.78 1.23
N PHE A 139 -11.91 7.23 2.09
CA PHE A 139 -13.09 7.97 1.64
C PHE A 139 -12.79 9.41 1.19
N PRO A 140 -12.04 10.24 1.96
CA PRO A 140 -11.69 11.58 1.51
C PRO A 140 -10.78 11.59 0.27
N GLY A 141 -9.85 10.64 0.17
CA GLY A 141 -8.99 10.47 -0.99
C GLY A 141 -9.80 10.11 -2.23
N TRP A 142 -10.74 9.17 -2.10
CA TRP A 142 -11.67 8.81 -3.18
C TRP A 142 -12.54 9.99 -3.62
N ALA A 143 -13.09 10.74 -2.66
CA ALA A 143 -13.92 11.91 -2.96
C ALA A 143 -13.15 13.06 -3.64
N ALA A 144 -11.84 13.17 -3.38
CA ALA A 144 -10.97 14.18 -4.01
C ALA A 144 -10.46 13.74 -5.40
N PHE A 145 -10.46 12.44 -5.69
CA PHE A 145 -9.75 11.92 -6.85
C PHE A 145 -10.30 12.37 -8.21
N PRO A 146 -11.63 12.48 -8.45
CA PRO A 146 -12.15 12.97 -9.73
C PRO A 146 -11.62 14.36 -10.10
N ASP A 147 -11.61 15.30 -9.14
CA ASP A 147 -11.10 16.67 -9.34
C ASP A 147 -9.58 16.67 -9.65
N ILE A 148 -8.83 15.75 -9.03
CA ILE A 148 -7.40 15.53 -9.29
C ILE A 148 -7.19 14.92 -10.68
N LEU A 149 -8.02 13.94 -11.06
CA LEU A 149 -7.94 13.25 -12.34
C LEU A 149 -8.14 14.23 -13.51
N ASP A 150 -9.14 15.11 -13.42
CA ASP A 150 -9.37 16.14 -14.44
C ASP A 150 -8.17 17.08 -14.60
N SER A 151 -7.51 17.41 -13.48
CA SER A 151 -6.28 18.21 -13.47
C SER A 151 -5.08 17.48 -14.11
N LEU A 152 -5.06 16.14 -14.02
CA LEU A 152 -4.01 15.29 -14.57
C LEU A 152 -4.26 14.93 -16.04
N ALA A 153 -5.51 14.77 -16.47
CA ALA A 153 -5.89 14.42 -17.84
C ALA A 153 -5.44 15.48 -18.86
N GLY A 154 -5.23 16.73 -18.43
CA GLY A 154 -4.62 17.79 -19.24
C GLY A 154 -3.11 17.63 -19.47
N GLN A 155 -2.44 16.66 -18.83
CA GLN A 155 -1.01 16.42 -18.96
C GLN A 155 -0.76 15.20 -19.87
N ALA A 156 -0.10 15.42 -21.02
CA ALA A 156 0.16 14.38 -22.03
C ALA A 156 1.24 13.34 -21.65
N LYS A 157 1.38 12.99 -20.35
CA LYS A 157 2.38 12.04 -19.86
C LYS A 157 1.71 10.83 -19.21
N PRO A 158 2.23 9.61 -19.38
CA PRO A 158 1.81 8.44 -18.62
C PRO A 158 1.87 8.73 -17.11
N LEU A 159 0.88 8.25 -16.35
CA LEU A 159 0.87 8.43 -14.89
C LEU A 159 2.01 7.66 -14.21
N VAL A 160 2.50 6.61 -14.86
CA VAL A 160 3.54 5.73 -14.32
C VAL A 160 4.68 5.59 -15.33
N ASP A 161 5.90 5.87 -14.89
CA ASP A 161 7.12 5.60 -15.65
C ASP A 161 7.96 4.46 -15.05
N THR A 162 8.94 3.98 -15.82
CA THR A 162 9.88 2.93 -15.41
C THR A 162 10.59 3.23 -14.09
N ALA A 163 10.95 4.50 -13.86
CA ALA A 163 11.68 4.89 -12.67
C ALA A 163 10.77 4.85 -11.43
N GLN A 164 9.51 5.25 -11.55
CA GLN A 164 8.49 5.16 -10.51
C GLN A 164 8.18 3.69 -10.17
N LEU A 165 8.06 2.82 -11.16
CA LEU A 165 7.85 1.38 -10.93
C LEU A 165 8.99 0.75 -10.13
N ILE A 166 10.24 1.05 -10.50
CA ILE A 166 11.42 0.57 -9.76
C ILE A 166 11.44 1.15 -8.34
N SER A 167 11.06 2.42 -8.20
CA SER A 167 11.03 3.12 -6.92
C SER A 167 9.99 2.54 -5.97
N SER A 168 8.81 2.21 -6.49
CA SER A 168 7.72 1.60 -5.74
C SER A 168 8.14 0.24 -5.18
N VAL A 169 8.65 -0.66 -6.02
CA VAL A 169 9.08 -1.99 -5.55
C VAL A 169 10.22 -1.92 -4.55
N ILE A 170 11.20 -1.03 -4.75
CA ILE A 170 12.28 -0.81 -3.78
C ILE A 170 11.72 -0.25 -2.47
N GLY A 171 10.90 0.79 -2.55
CA GLY A 171 10.29 1.46 -1.40
C GLY A 171 9.49 0.49 -0.54
N LEU A 172 8.51 -0.21 -1.13
CA LEU A 172 7.66 -1.16 -0.43
C LEU A 172 8.45 -2.37 0.12
N SER A 173 9.46 -2.85 -0.61
CA SER A 173 10.35 -3.90 -0.11
C SER A 173 11.13 -3.45 1.14
N VAL A 174 11.69 -2.23 1.10
CA VAL A 174 12.41 -1.65 2.24
C VAL A 174 11.47 -1.42 3.42
N LEU A 175 10.25 -0.93 3.17
CA LEU A 175 9.21 -0.80 4.18
C LEU A 175 8.88 -2.15 4.83
N ALA A 176 8.64 -3.20 4.03
CA ALA A 176 8.33 -4.53 4.54
C ALA A 176 9.47 -5.10 5.41
N LEU A 177 10.72 -4.97 4.95
CA LEU A 177 11.92 -5.42 5.68
C LEU A 177 12.11 -4.63 6.99
N GLY A 178 11.85 -3.32 6.97
CA GLY A 178 11.89 -2.46 8.14
C GLY A 178 10.80 -2.80 9.15
N ALA A 179 9.57 -3.02 8.67
CA ALA A 179 8.42 -3.41 9.49
C ALA A 179 8.64 -4.74 10.20
N VAL A 180 9.28 -5.73 9.57
CA VAL A 180 9.65 -7.00 10.24
C VAL A 180 10.94 -6.93 11.05
N GLY A 181 11.67 -5.81 11.02
CA GLY A 181 12.85 -5.56 11.85
C GLY A 181 14.08 -6.35 11.42
N LEU A 182 14.33 -6.48 10.10
CA LEU A 182 15.56 -7.08 9.58
C LEU A 182 16.80 -6.39 10.21
N PHE A 183 17.82 -7.17 10.57
CA PHE A 183 19.07 -6.78 11.23
C PHE A 183 18.96 -6.03 12.58
N VAL A 184 17.75 -5.79 13.09
CA VAL A 184 17.51 -5.22 14.43
C VAL A 184 16.91 -6.25 15.36
N LEU A 185 15.86 -6.94 14.91
CA LEU A 185 15.22 -8.04 15.62
C LEU A 185 15.57 -9.41 15.06
N ARG A 186 15.78 -9.48 13.74
CA ARG A 186 15.91 -10.74 12.98
C ARG A 186 17.13 -10.69 12.09
N ASP A 187 17.78 -11.82 11.88
CA ASP A 187 18.74 -11.95 10.78
C ASP A 187 18.00 -12.09 9.43
N GLY A 188 18.76 -12.23 8.34
CA GLY A 188 18.20 -12.35 7.00
C GLY A 188 17.24 -13.52 6.87
N ARG A 189 17.64 -14.71 7.33
CA ARG A 189 16.82 -15.93 7.24
C ARG A 189 15.52 -15.79 8.03
N ALA A 190 15.59 -15.34 9.28
CA ALA A 190 14.41 -15.15 10.11
C ALA A 190 13.48 -14.05 9.58
N ALA A 191 14.02 -13.03 8.89
CA ALA A 191 13.21 -12.01 8.21
C ALA A 191 12.47 -12.58 7.00
N LEU A 192 13.14 -13.37 6.14
CA LEU A 192 12.51 -14.05 5.01
C LEU A 192 11.43 -15.03 5.48
N GLU A 193 11.72 -15.81 6.53
CA GLU A 193 10.73 -16.71 7.15
C GLU A 193 9.54 -15.94 7.71
N ARG A 194 9.76 -14.79 8.36
CA ARG A 194 8.70 -13.91 8.88
C ARG A 194 7.87 -13.28 7.77
N LEU A 195 8.47 -12.93 6.64
CA LEU A 195 7.77 -12.43 5.45
C LEU A 195 7.07 -13.55 4.69
N GLY A 196 7.31 -14.82 5.02
CA GLY A 196 6.74 -15.96 4.30
C GLY A 196 7.37 -16.17 2.93
N LEU A 197 8.62 -15.72 2.72
CA LEU A 197 9.39 -15.99 1.50
C LEU A 197 10.04 -17.36 1.61
N ARG A 198 9.38 -18.38 1.04
CA ARG A 198 9.78 -19.79 1.13
C ARG A 198 9.85 -20.41 -0.25
N SER A 199 10.71 -21.41 -0.41
CA SER A 199 10.83 -22.17 -1.65
C SER A 199 9.50 -22.79 -2.08
N LEU A 200 9.30 -22.89 -3.40
CA LEU A 200 8.12 -23.50 -3.98
C LEU A 200 8.19 -25.01 -3.88
N LYS A 201 7.05 -25.63 -3.56
CA LYS A 201 6.84 -27.07 -3.69
C LYS A 201 6.18 -27.35 -5.04
N PRO A 202 6.31 -28.56 -5.62
CA PRO A 202 5.64 -28.89 -6.90
C PRO A 202 4.14 -28.58 -6.92
N ALA A 203 3.43 -28.86 -5.82
CA ALA A 203 2.01 -28.54 -5.68
C ALA A 203 1.69 -27.03 -5.79
N HIS A 204 2.64 -26.15 -5.44
CA HIS A 204 2.43 -24.71 -5.52
C HIS A 204 2.31 -24.20 -6.96
N TYR A 205 2.90 -24.85 -7.95
CA TYR A 205 2.74 -24.44 -9.35
C TYR A 205 1.28 -24.57 -9.82
N VAL A 206 0.60 -25.64 -9.39
CA VAL A 206 -0.85 -25.81 -9.63
C VAL A 206 -1.64 -24.71 -8.93
N VAL A 207 -1.29 -24.39 -7.67
CA VAL A 207 -1.93 -23.29 -6.93
C VAL A 207 -1.71 -21.94 -7.61
N VAL A 208 -0.53 -21.70 -8.19
CA VAL A 208 -0.25 -20.46 -8.94
C VAL A 208 -1.15 -20.36 -10.16
N VAL A 209 -1.27 -21.42 -10.96
CA VAL A 209 -2.15 -21.44 -12.14
C VAL A 209 -3.62 -21.27 -11.73
N LEU A 210 -4.09 -22.01 -10.74
CA LEU A 210 -5.47 -21.89 -10.25
C LEU A 210 -5.75 -20.50 -9.65
N GLY A 211 -4.78 -19.93 -8.93
CA GLY A 211 -4.86 -18.59 -8.37
C GLY A 211 -4.97 -17.53 -9.46
N MET A 212 -4.16 -17.63 -10.51
CA MET A 212 -4.22 -16.76 -11.68
C MET A 212 -5.58 -16.85 -12.38
N VAL A 213 -6.06 -18.07 -12.67
CA VAL A 213 -7.38 -18.29 -13.28
C VAL A 213 -8.50 -17.73 -12.38
N ALA A 214 -8.41 -17.91 -11.06
CA ALA A 214 -9.39 -17.39 -10.12
C ALA A 214 -9.39 -15.85 -10.08
N MET A 215 -8.21 -15.20 -10.09
CA MET A 215 -8.12 -13.74 -10.14
C MET A 215 -8.67 -13.19 -11.46
N THR A 216 -8.28 -13.78 -12.60
CA THR A 216 -8.80 -13.37 -13.91
C THR A 216 -10.31 -13.57 -14.00
N GLY A 217 -10.82 -14.73 -13.57
CA GLY A 217 -12.25 -15.02 -13.56
C GLY A 217 -13.04 -14.07 -12.66
N LEU A 218 -12.50 -13.75 -11.47
CA LEU A 218 -13.10 -12.77 -10.58
C LEU A 218 -13.12 -11.39 -11.22
N ASN A 219 -12.01 -10.93 -11.78
CA ASN A 219 -11.91 -9.61 -12.40
C ASN A 219 -12.86 -9.46 -13.60
N VAL A 220 -12.80 -10.39 -14.56
CA VAL A 220 -13.68 -10.41 -15.74
C VAL A 220 -15.15 -10.51 -15.32
N GLY A 221 -15.44 -11.35 -14.32
CA GLY A 221 -16.78 -11.45 -13.74
C GLY A 221 -17.25 -10.11 -13.21
N THR A 222 -16.50 -9.48 -12.31
CA THR A 222 -16.86 -8.18 -11.72
C THR A 222 -16.95 -7.08 -12.76
N GLU A 223 -16.08 -7.09 -13.77
CA GLU A 223 -16.09 -6.12 -14.87
C GLU A 223 -17.38 -6.23 -15.69
N ALA A 224 -17.81 -7.46 -16.02
CA ALA A 224 -19.07 -7.68 -16.73
C ALA A 224 -20.28 -7.22 -15.91
N LEU A 225 -20.28 -7.45 -14.59
CA LEU A 225 -21.32 -6.94 -13.67
C LEU A 225 -21.32 -5.41 -13.64
N GLN A 226 -20.13 -4.80 -13.52
CA GLN A 226 -19.98 -3.35 -13.47
C GLN A 226 -20.45 -2.70 -14.77
N HIS A 227 -20.01 -3.20 -15.93
CA HIS A 227 -20.44 -2.71 -17.23
C HIS A 227 -21.96 -2.83 -17.41
N ARG A 228 -22.59 -3.87 -16.85
CA ARG A 228 -24.04 -4.10 -16.99
C ARG A 228 -24.92 -3.18 -16.14
N TRP A 229 -24.49 -2.87 -14.91
CA TRP A 229 -25.31 -2.15 -13.92
C TRP A 229 -24.78 -0.78 -13.51
N PHE A 230 -23.49 -0.53 -13.72
CA PHE A 230 -22.79 0.71 -13.36
C PHE A 230 -21.86 1.17 -14.50
N PRO A 231 -22.41 1.43 -15.71
CA PRO A 231 -21.59 1.75 -16.89
C PRO A 231 -20.68 2.96 -16.67
N ASP A 232 -21.16 4.01 -15.99
CA ASP A 232 -20.36 5.21 -15.69
C ASP A 232 -19.14 4.89 -14.81
N LEU A 233 -19.30 3.98 -13.83
CA LEU A 233 -18.19 3.56 -12.98
C LEU A 233 -17.19 2.70 -13.74
N TRP A 234 -17.69 1.84 -14.64
CA TRP A 234 -16.85 1.04 -15.51
C TRP A 234 -16.03 1.92 -16.45
N GLU A 235 -16.62 2.94 -17.07
CA GLU A 235 -15.90 3.89 -17.93
C GLU A 235 -14.81 4.65 -17.17
N HIS A 236 -15.10 5.06 -15.93
CA HIS A 236 -14.10 5.67 -15.04
C HIS A 236 -12.93 4.72 -14.77
N ASP A 237 -13.22 3.48 -14.38
CA ASP A 237 -12.19 2.49 -14.05
C ASP A 237 -11.34 2.11 -15.27
N GLN A 238 -11.96 1.95 -16.45
CA GLN A 238 -11.24 1.72 -17.71
C GLN A 238 -10.34 2.88 -18.08
N ARG A 239 -10.81 4.13 -17.92
CA ARG A 239 -10.00 5.32 -18.15
C ARG A 239 -8.78 5.33 -17.23
N MET A 240 -8.97 4.99 -15.95
CA MET A 240 -7.88 4.90 -14.99
C MET A 240 -6.87 3.81 -15.36
N SER A 241 -7.33 2.60 -15.68
CA SER A 241 -6.45 1.52 -16.11
C SER A 241 -5.68 1.89 -17.39
N HIS A 242 -6.30 2.59 -18.34
CA HIS A 242 -5.63 3.08 -19.54
C HIS A 242 -4.56 4.14 -19.24
N LEU A 243 -4.81 5.06 -18.30
CA LEU A 243 -3.82 6.07 -17.91
C LEU A 243 -2.61 5.47 -17.17
N ILE A 244 -2.81 4.35 -16.47
CA ILE A 244 -1.75 3.62 -15.75
C ILE A 244 -0.95 2.73 -16.71
N ALA A 245 -1.64 1.95 -17.56
CA ALA A 245 -1.02 0.85 -18.31
C ALA A 245 -1.05 1.01 -19.83
N GLY A 246 -1.93 1.85 -20.39
CA GLY A 246 -2.19 1.93 -21.84
C GLY A 246 -1.01 2.41 -22.68
N GLY A 247 -0.06 3.13 -22.09
CA GLY A 247 1.18 3.58 -22.75
C GLY A 247 2.37 2.63 -22.60
N LEU A 248 2.23 1.52 -21.86
CA LEU A 248 3.34 0.62 -21.58
C LEU A 248 3.50 -0.43 -22.68
N GLY A 249 4.68 -0.48 -23.30
CA GLY A 249 5.07 -1.63 -24.12
C GLY A 249 5.29 -2.88 -23.26
N ILE A 250 5.48 -4.05 -23.88
CA ILE A 250 5.64 -5.35 -23.20
C ILE A 250 6.63 -5.29 -22.02
N GLY A 251 7.78 -4.63 -22.20
CA GLY A 251 8.78 -4.48 -21.13
C GLY A 251 8.29 -3.65 -19.94
N GLY A 252 7.51 -2.59 -20.20
CA GLY A 252 6.86 -1.79 -19.17
C GLY A 252 5.76 -2.56 -18.43
N SER A 253 4.97 -3.37 -19.15
CA SER A 253 3.95 -4.24 -18.56
C SER A 253 4.56 -5.30 -17.64
N LEU A 254 5.66 -5.91 -18.06
CA LEU A 254 6.42 -6.85 -17.23
C LEU A 254 6.94 -6.18 -15.95
N LEU A 255 7.52 -4.98 -16.09
CA LEU A 255 8.01 -4.24 -14.94
C LEU A 255 6.88 -3.82 -14.01
N LEU A 256 5.73 -3.37 -14.53
CA LEU A 256 4.57 -2.99 -13.74
C LEU A 256 4.07 -4.17 -12.89
N GLY A 257 3.81 -5.32 -13.51
CA GLY A 257 3.33 -6.50 -12.78
C GLY A 257 4.35 -7.07 -11.79
N LEU A 258 5.66 -7.01 -12.12
CA LEU A 258 6.71 -7.39 -11.17
C LEU A 258 6.79 -6.40 -9.99
N SER A 259 6.72 -5.11 -10.26
CA SER A 259 6.84 -4.08 -9.24
C SER A 259 5.66 -4.12 -8.26
N ALA A 260 4.43 -4.15 -8.78
CA ALA A 260 3.21 -4.27 -7.98
C ALA A 260 3.20 -5.58 -7.20
N GLY A 261 3.31 -6.72 -7.90
CA GLY A 261 3.19 -8.03 -7.27
C GLY A 261 4.30 -8.36 -6.26
N VAL A 262 5.53 -7.83 -6.41
CA VAL A 262 6.57 -8.03 -5.39
C VAL A 262 6.40 -7.06 -4.22
N GLY A 263 6.34 -5.76 -4.50
CA GLY A 263 6.34 -4.73 -3.45
C GLY A 263 5.12 -4.83 -2.55
N GLU A 264 3.94 -4.92 -3.15
CA GLU A 264 2.67 -4.92 -2.43
C GLU A 264 2.50 -6.20 -1.62
N GLU A 265 2.84 -7.37 -2.16
CA GLU A 265 2.71 -8.64 -1.44
C GLU A 265 3.69 -8.75 -0.27
N LEU A 266 4.91 -8.18 -0.38
CA LEU A 266 5.83 -8.10 0.74
C LEU A 266 5.26 -7.25 1.89
N ALA A 267 4.70 -6.08 1.58
CA ALA A 267 4.14 -5.17 2.57
C ALA A 267 2.83 -5.73 3.17
N MET A 268 1.91 -6.18 2.31
CA MET A 268 0.58 -6.64 2.71
C MET A 268 0.62 -8.06 3.26
N ARG A 269 0.98 -9.05 2.44
CA ARG A 269 0.85 -10.48 2.78
C ARG A 269 1.99 -10.95 3.67
N GLY A 270 3.19 -10.41 3.44
CA GLY A 270 4.38 -10.70 4.23
C GLY A 270 4.41 -9.98 5.58
N ALA A 271 4.37 -8.65 5.58
CA ALA A 271 4.57 -7.88 6.80
C ALA A 271 3.28 -7.72 7.62
N LEU A 272 2.18 -7.26 6.98
CA LEU A 272 0.96 -6.78 7.65
C LEU A 272 -0.06 -7.89 8.00
N GLN A 273 -0.46 -8.72 7.03
CA GLN A 273 -1.46 -9.79 7.18
C GLN A 273 -1.23 -10.73 8.36
N PRO A 274 0.01 -11.17 8.68
CA PRO A 274 0.23 -12.08 9.81
C PRO A 274 -0.04 -11.43 11.17
N ARG A 275 -0.20 -10.10 11.21
CA ARG A 275 -0.53 -9.32 12.42
C ARG A 275 -1.96 -8.77 12.38
N LEU A 276 -2.41 -8.28 11.23
CA LEU A 276 -3.69 -7.60 11.08
C LEU A 276 -4.84 -8.56 10.71
N GLY A 277 -4.51 -9.73 10.17
CA GLY A 277 -5.47 -10.72 9.67
C GLY A 277 -5.92 -10.46 8.23
N LEU A 278 -6.60 -11.45 7.65
CA LEU A 278 -7.00 -11.48 6.25
C LEU A 278 -7.85 -10.26 5.84
N TRP A 279 -9.03 -10.11 6.46
CA TRP A 279 -10.05 -9.14 6.03
C TRP A 279 -9.58 -7.69 6.15
N LEU A 280 -8.99 -7.33 7.29
CA LEU A 280 -8.49 -5.97 7.48
C LEU A 280 -7.30 -5.64 6.58
N THR A 281 -6.46 -6.63 6.25
CA THR A 281 -5.36 -6.39 5.29
C THR A 281 -5.89 -6.21 3.88
N ALA A 282 -6.88 -7.00 3.45
CA ALA A 282 -7.54 -6.79 2.16
C ALA A 282 -8.25 -5.43 2.09
N LEU A 283 -8.85 -4.97 3.20
CA LEU A 283 -9.45 -3.65 3.29
C LEU A 283 -8.40 -2.55 3.16
N VAL A 284 -7.29 -2.63 3.90
CA VAL A 284 -6.15 -1.70 3.77
C VAL A 284 -5.62 -1.67 2.34
N PHE A 285 -5.51 -2.84 1.70
CA PHE A 285 -5.06 -2.96 0.31
C PHE A 285 -6.00 -2.21 -0.64
N ALA A 286 -7.32 -2.44 -0.57
CA ALA A 286 -8.30 -1.71 -1.37
C ALA A 286 -8.34 -0.21 -1.06
N SER A 287 -8.14 0.18 0.19
CA SER A 287 -8.10 1.59 0.62
C SER A 287 -6.92 2.39 0.04
N LEU A 288 -5.88 1.74 -0.48
CA LEU A 288 -4.80 2.41 -1.19
C LEU A 288 -5.13 2.70 -2.67
N HIS A 289 -6.23 2.13 -3.17
CA HIS A 289 -6.64 2.22 -4.57
C HIS A 289 -7.79 3.21 -4.78
N VAL A 290 -7.75 4.33 -4.06
CA VAL A 290 -8.80 5.39 -4.06
C VAL A 290 -9.04 6.04 -5.42
N HIS A 291 -8.18 5.77 -6.40
CA HIS A 291 -8.29 6.27 -7.76
C HIS A 291 -9.33 5.53 -8.60
N TYR A 292 -9.70 4.32 -8.21
CA TYR A 292 -10.81 3.58 -8.80
C TYR A 292 -12.15 3.99 -8.18
N SER A 293 -13.23 3.66 -8.87
CA SER A 293 -14.59 3.77 -8.37
C SER A 293 -14.79 2.94 -7.09
N TRP A 294 -15.86 3.20 -6.35
CA TRP A 294 -16.18 2.38 -5.18
C TRP A 294 -16.36 0.90 -5.54
N PHE A 295 -16.85 0.61 -6.76
CA PHE A 295 -17.03 -0.75 -7.26
C PHE A 295 -15.67 -1.38 -7.60
N GLY A 296 -14.79 -0.64 -8.28
CA GLY A 296 -13.41 -1.07 -8.54
C GLY A 296 -12.63 -1.35 -7.24
N MET A 297 -12.76 -0.48 -6.23
CA MET A 297 -12.19 -0.73 -4.90
C MET A 297 -12.76 -2.01 -4.25
N ALA A 298 -14.05 -2.29 -4.42
CA ALA A 298 -14.66 -3.54 -3.94
C ALA A 298 -14.12 -4.77 -4.68
N THR A 299 -13.89 -4.68 -5.99
CA THR A 299 -13.19 -5.71 -6.77
C THR A 299 -11.78 -5.95 -6.24
N ILE A 300 -11.00 -4.89 -6.02
CA ILE A 300 -9.65 -4.96 -5.47
C ILE A 300 -9.65 -5.54 -4.05
N PHE A 301 -10.67 -5.26 -3.24
CA PHE A 301 -10.84 -5.91 -1.94
C PHE A 301 -11.02 -7.42 -2.08
N MET A 302 -11.85 -7.89 -3.01
CA MET A 302 -12.06 -9.33 -3.24
C MET A 302 -10.81 -10.02 -3.78
N LEU A 303 -10.09 -9.41 -4.73
CA LEU A 303 -8.76 -9.85 -5.17
C LEU A 303 -7.78 -9.88 -3.99
N GLY A 304 -7.88 -8.86 -3.13
CA GLY A 304 -7.14 -8.72 -1.89
C GLY A 304 -7.28 -9.94 -0.97
N VAL A 305 -8.54 -10.33 -0.74
CA VAL A 305 -8.93 -11.51 0.03
C VAL A 305 -8.42 -12.79 -0.62
N LEU A 306 -8.58 -12.95 -1.93
CA LEU A 306 -8.11 -14.14 -2.66
C LEU A 306 -6.59 -14.34 -2.47
N LEU A 307 -5.79 -13.30 -2.72
CA LEU A 307 -4.34 -13.31 -2.50
C LEU A 307 -3.99 -13.60 -1.03
N GLY A 308 -4.76 -13.03 -0.09
CA GLY A 308 -4.57 -13.29 1.33
C GLY A 308 -4.84 -14.75 1.71
N VAL A 309 -5.89 -15.38 1.17
CA VAL A 309 -6.18 -16.81 1.36
C VAL A 309 -5.07 -17.67 0.76
N LEU A 310 -4.59 -17.33 -0.44
CA LEU A 310 -3.46 -18.03 -1.07
C LEU A 310 -2.23 -17.99 -0.16
N ARG A 311 -1.89 -16.83 0.40
CA ARG A 311 -0.77 -16.69 1.34
C ARG A 311 -0.98 -17.54 2.61
N ASP A 312 -2.18 -17.57 3.18
CA ASP A 312 -2.46 -18.34 4.41
C ASP A 312 -2.42 -19.86 4.17
N ARG A 313 -2.78 -20.31 2.96
CA ARG A 313 -2.75 -21.73 2.58
C ARG A 313 -1.39 -22.18 2.05
N THR A 314 -0.53 -21.26 1.63
CA THR A 314 0.79 -21.56 1.05
C THR A 314 1.87 -20.68 1.68
N ASN A 315 2.31 -19.62 1.00
CA ASN A 315 3.29 -18.65 1.44
C ASN A 315 3.24 -17.38 0.57
N THR A 316 3.99 -16.34 0.94
CA THR A 316 4.00 -15.04 0.24
C THR A 316 4.63 -15.14 -1.13
N THR A 317 5.58 -16.06 -1.36
CA THR A 317 6.17 -16.29 -2.69
C THR A 317 5.12 -16.75 -3.70
N VAL A 318 4.18 -17.59 -3.31
CA VAL A 318 3.05 -18.00 -4.17
C VAL A 318 2.14 -16.82 -4.49
N ALA A 319 1.79 -16.00 -3.48
CA ALA A 319 0.97 -14.82 -3.69
C ALA A 319 1.65 -13.79 -4.62
N ILE A 320 2.95 -13.55 -4.46
CA ILE A 320 3.78 -12.74 -5.37
C ILE A 320 3.65 -13.24 -6.81
N LEU A 321 3.86 -14.54 -7.03
CA LEU A 321 3.81 -15.10 -8.38
C LEU A 321 2.42 -14.99 -9.00
N VAL A 322 1.36 -15.27 -8.24
CA VAL A 322 -0.02 -15.13 -8.72
C VAL A 322 -0.32 -13.68 -9.09
N HIS A 323 0.04 -12.73 -8.23
CA HIS A 323 -0.19 -11.31 -8.47
C HIS A 323 0.59 -10.80 -9.69
N CYS A 324 1.90 -11.07 -9.76
CA CYS A 324 2.72 -10.67 -10.91
C CYS A 324 2.19 -11.24 -12.23
N LEU A 325 1.89 -12.55 -12.26
CA LEU A 325 1.42 -13.21 -13.49
C LEU A 325 0.03 -12.72 -13.89
N TYR A 326 -0.86 -12.48 -12.93
CA TYR A 326 -2.16 -11.88 -13.18
C TYR A 326 -2.02 -10.50 -13.84
N ASP A 327 -1.25 -9.58 -13.25
CA ASP A 327 -1.07 -8.22 -13.79
C ASP A 327 -0.44 -8.24 -15.19
N ILE A 328 0.60 -9.03 -15.37
CA ILE A 328 1.26 -9.20 -16.68
C ILE A 328 0.23 -9.71 -17.71
N SER A 329 -0.58 -10.71 -17.35
CA SER A 329 -1.57 -11.27 -18.25
C SER A 329 -2.68 -10.29 -18.59
N ALA A 330 -3.18 -9.53 -17.61
CA ALA A 330 -4.22 -8.54 -17.80
C ALA A 330 -3.77 -7.46 -18.80
N ILE A 331 -2.54 -6.97 -18.66
CA ILE A 331 -1.99 -5.95 -19.55
C ILE A 331 -1.71 -6.50 -20.95
N VAL A 332 -1.14 -7.70 -21.06
CA VAL A 332 -0.87 -8.31 -22.38
C VAL A 332 -2.17 -8.60 -23.14
N VAL A 333 -3.21 -9.08 -22.47
CA VAL A 333 -4.52 -9.29 -23.08
C VAL A 333 -5.15 -7.96 -23.49
N ALA A 334 -5.11 -6.95 -22.62
CA ALA A 334 -5.62 -5.62 -22.94
C ALA A 334 -4.88 -4.96 -24.12
N GLY A 335 -3.55 -5.04 -24.14
CA GLY A 335 -2.71 -4.48 -25.21
C GLY A 335 -2.76 -5.27 -26.52
N GLY A 336 -3.11 -6.56 -26.48
CA GLY A 336 -3.33 -7.37 -27.68
C GLY A 336 -4.68 -7.13 -28.36
N LEU A 337 -5.64 -6.53 -27.64
CA LEU A 337 -6.99 -6.21 -28.13
C LEU A 337 -7.14 -4.77 -28.64
N SER A 338 -6.13 -3.92 -28.52
CA SER A 338 -6.13 -2.59 -29.13
C SER A 338 -5.92 -2.69 -30.64
N PRO A 339 -6.88 -2.27 -31.49
CA PRO A 339 -6.62 -2.13 -32.91
C PRO A 339 -5.50 -1.11 -33.11
N LYS A 340 -4.49 -1.49 -33.91
CA LYS A 340 -3.43 -0.57 -34.37
C LYS A 340 -3.99 0.50 -35.28
#